data_AF-R3WE36-F1
#
_entry.id   AF-R3WE36-F1
#
_cell.length_a   1.000
_cell.length_b   1.000
_cell.length_c   1.000
_cell.angle_alpha   90.00
_cell.angle_beta   90.00
_cell.angle_gamma   90.00
#
_symmetry.space_group_name_H-M   'P 1'
#
loop_
_entity.id
_entity.type
_entity.pdbx_description
1 polymer ?
#
loop_
_entity_poly.entity_id
_entity_poly.type
_entity_poly.pdbx_seq_one_letter_code
_entity_poly.pdbx_strand_id
1 'polypeptide(L)'
;MYFLIIIIFVPIACFFLYQRNKAYHQDYSGEKQKEDNRLKEVVSGIVQIAQKDLDNKIFVNGHYTKQVTLIKKKTTYYSYVILFDKSTEEIELISYNPKSGEAASLGFYTKNQIEAVDIEGINTNYLFKEANKIRYRVQTQGVDITYENDYGIHYSQVDDCNQLRAQFNLKTLSN
;
A
#
# COMPACT_ATOMS: atom_id res chain seq x y z
N MET A 1 -49.63 30.54 6.93
CA MET A 1 -49.11 30.43 5.54
C MET A 1 -47.61 30.14 5.47
N TYR A 2 -46.78 30.63 6.40
CA TYR A 2 -45.33 30.33 6.43
C TYR A 2 -44.95 28.90 6.86
N PHE A 3 -45.79 28.24 7.67
CA PHE A 3 -45.52 26.89 8.18
C PHE A 3 -45.51 25.82 7.08
N LEU A 4 -46.34 25.97 6.04
CA LEU A 4 -46.41 25.06 4.90
C LEU A 4 -45.20 25.18 3.97
N ILE A 5 -44.58 26.37 3.88
CA ILE A 5 -43.39 26.61 3.06
C ILE A 5 -42.17 25.93 3.70
N ILE A 6 -42.04 25.96 5.02
CA ILE A 6 -40.93 25.31 5.74
C ILE A 6 -40.96 23.78 5.57
N ILE A 7 -42.14 23.18 5.59
CA ILE A 7 -42.31 21.71 5.47
C ILE A 7 -41.92 21.19 4.07
N ILE A 8 -41.96 22.03 3.03
CA ILE A 8 -41.56 21.64 1.67
C ILE A 8 -40.08 21.96 1.41
N PHE A 9 -39.59 23.10 1.90
CA PHE A 9 -38.19 23.52 1.65
C PHE A 9 -37.16 22.76 2.48
N VAL A 10 -37.50 22.34 3.71
CA VAL A 10 -36.55 21.60 4.57
C VAL A 10 -36.21 20.21 4.00
N PRO A 11 -37.17 19.38 3.57
CA PRO A 11 -36.86 18.08 2.94
C PRO A 11 -36.08 18.23 1.64
N ILE A 12 -36.39 19.25 0.83
CA ILE A 12 -35.66 19.53 -0.42
C ILE A 12 -34.22 19.93 -0.10
N ALA A 13 -34.00 20.83 0.86
CA ALA A 13 -32.67 21.22 1.29
C ALA A 13 -31.89 20.03 1.90
N CYS A 14 -32.54 19.19 2.71
CA CYS A 14 -31.93 17.97 3.24
C CYS A 14 -31.59 16.96 2.13
N PHE A 15 -32.43 16.80 1.11
CA PHE A 15 -32.14 15.95 -0.05
C PHE A 15 -30.98 16.48 -0.88
N PHE A 16 -30.92 17.79 -1.13
CA PHE A 16 -29.77 18.41 -1.81
C PHE A 16 -28.50 18.33 -0.97
N LEU A 17 -28.56 18.52 0.35
CA LEU A 17 -27.41 18.36 1.25
C LEU A 17 -26.95 16.89 1.33
N TYR A 18 -27.88 15.94 1.32
CA TYR A 18 -27.58 14.51 1.26
C TYR A 18 -26.94 14.10 -0.07
N GLN A 19 -27.50 14.54 -1.20
CA GLN A 19 -26.92 14.36 -2.53
C GLN A 19 -25.54 15.03 -2.62
N ARG A 20 -25.37 16.22 -2.02
CA ARG A 20 -24.08 16.92 -1.99
C ARG A 20 -23.06 16.23 -1.09
N ASN A 21 -23.43 15.69 0.07
CA ASN A 21 -22.53 14.87 0.88
C ASN A 21 -22.18 13.54 0.20
N LYS A 22 -23.15 12.92 -0.47
CA LYS A 22 -22.92 11.70 -1.24
C LYS A 22 -21.99 11.96 -2.42
N ALA A 23 -22.17 13.08 -3.14
CA ALA A 23 -21.26 13.55 -4.18
C ALA A 23 -19.90 13.97 -3.61
N TYR A 24 -19.83 14.65 -2.46
CA TYR A 24 -18.55 15.00 -1.81
C TYR A 24 -17.79 13.76 -1.29
N HIS A 25 -18.47 12.63 -1.07
CA HIS A 25 -17.81 11.34 -0.78
C HIS A 25 -17.57 10.49 -2.04
N GLN A 26 -18.28 10.74 -3.15
CA GLN A 26 -18.11 10.02 -4.43
C GLN A 26 -17.14 10.73 -5.41
N ASP A 27 -17.00 12.05 -5.36
CA ASP A 27 -16.05 12.82 -6.17
C ASP A 27 -14.61 12.61 -5.69
N TYR A 28 -14.41 12.24 -4.42
CA TYR A 28 -13.15 11.71 -3.93
C TYR A 28 -12.82 10.30 -4.46
N SER A 29 -13.76 9.52 -5.02
CA SER A 29 -13.44 8.15 -5.46
C SER A 29 -12.78 8.12 -6.84
N GLY A 30 -13.15 9.03 -7.75
CA GLY A 30 -12.59 9.07 -9.11
C GLY A 30 -11.20 9.71 -9.17
N GLU A 31 -10.99 10.84 -8.49
CA GLU A 31 -9.69 11.51 -8.47
C GLU A 31 -8.67 10.76 -7.63
N LYS A 32 -9.08 10.22 -6.47
CA LYS A 32 -8.21 9.36 -5.66
C LYS A 32 -7.81 8.10 -6.42
N GLN A 33 -8.74 7.44 -7.10
CA GLN A 33 -8.41 6.25 -7.89
C GLN A 33 -7.46 6.60 -9.05
N LYS A 34 -7.63 7.74 -9.71
CA LYS A 34 -6.67 8.22 -10.72
C LYS A 34 -5.29 8.46 -10.13
N GLU A 35 -5.21 9.06 -8.95
CA GLU A 35 -3.94 9.30 -8.27
C GLU A 35 -3.29 8.00 -7.79
N ASP A 36 -4.06 7.08 -7.20
CA ASP A 36 -3.59 5.74 -6.82
C ASP A 36 -3.01 5.00 -8.03
N ASN A 37 -3.72 5.03 -9.16
CA ASN A 37 -3.23 4.43 -10.41
C ASN A 37 -1.93 5.09 -10.88
N ARG A 38 -1.85 6.43 -10.84
CA ARG A 38 -0.64 7.17 -11.22
C ARG A 38 0.55 6.79 -10.33
N LEU A 39 0.35 6.70 -9.02
CA LEU A 39 1.41 6.32 -8.07
C LEU A 39 1.81 4.85 -8.24
N LYS A 40 0.86 3.96 -8.52
CA LYS A 40 1.12 2.56 -8.86
C LYS A 40 1.96 2.45 -10.14
N GLU A 41 1.67 3.24 -11.17
CA GLU A 41 2.47 3.33 -12.40
C GLU A 41 3.89 3.81 -12.13
N VAL A 42 4.08 4.81 -11.26
CA VAL A 42 5.42 5.28 -10.85
C VAL A 42 6.22 4.14 -10.20
N VAL A 43 5.63 3.41 -9.26
CA VAL A 43 6.30 2.27 -8.63
C VAL A 43 6.60 1.16 -9.64
N SER A 44 5.63 0.84 -10.52
CA SER A 44 5.83 -0.13 -11.59
C SER A 44 7.00 0.24 -12.50
N GLY A 45 7.11 1.51 -12.91
CA GLY A 45 8.21 1.99 -13.74
C GLY A 45 9.58 1.88 -13.06
N ILE A 46 9.64 2.14 -11.74
CA ILE A 46 10.86 1.96 -10.94
C ILE A 46 11.23 0.46 -10.86
N VAL A 47 10.25 -0.40 -10.59
CA VAL A 47 10.45 -1.86 -10.50
C VAL A 47 10.93 -2.44 -11.83
N GLN A 48 10.44 -1.92 -12.95
CA GLN A 48 10.81 -2.36 -14.30
C GLN A 48 12.32 -2.23 -14.60
N ILE A 49 13.04 -1.37 -13.88
CA ILE A 49 14.49 -1.23 -13.97
C ILE A 49 15.20 -2.48 -13.44
N ALA A 50 14.68 -3.06 -12.35
CA ALA A 50 15.24 -4.28 -11.75
C ALA A 50 14.70 -5.54 -12.43
N GLN A 51 13.44 -5.54 -12.85
CA GLN A 51 12.78 -6.70 -13.43
C GLN A 51 11.94 -6.29 -14.64
N LYS A 52 12.28 -6.78 -15.84
CA LYS A 52 11.73 -6.29 -17.11
C LYS A 52 10.31 -6.74 -17.45
N ASP A 53 9.78 -7.74 -16.77
CA ASP A 53 8.50 -8.40 -17.09
C ASP A 53 7.64 -8.65 -15.84
N LEU A 54 6.63 -7.80 -15.69
CA LEU A 54 5.68 -7.82 -14.58
C LEU A 54 4.40 -8.60 -14.90
N ASP A 55 4.32 -9.23 -16.08
CA ASP A 55 3.17 -10.04 -16.43
C ASP A 55 3.03 -11.21 -15.46
N ASN A 56 1.79 -11.48 -15.03
CA ASN A 56 1.47 -12.49 -14.00
C ASN A 56 2.07 -12.24 -12.61
N LYS A 57 2.62 -11.05 -12.34
CA LYS A 57 3.16 -10.70 -11.02
C LYS A 57 2.21 -9.81 -10.24
N ILE A 58 2.17 -10.06 -8.93
CA ILE A 58 1.61 -9.12 -7.96
C ILE A 58 2.78 -8.36 -7.37
N PHE A 59 2.71 -7.04 -7.36
CA PHE A 59 3.68 -6.21 -6.64
C PHE A 59 2.98 -5.50 -5.50
N VAL A 60 3.53 -5.65 -4.30
CA VAL A 60 3.03 -4.97 -3.09
C VAL A 60 4.11 -4.01 -2.62
N ASN A 61 3.77 -2.74 -2.60
CA ASN A 61 4.65 -1.69 -2.12
C ASN A 61 4.73 -1.74 -0.59
N GLY A 62 5.93 -1.61 -0.06
CA GLY A 62 6.18 -1.68 1.38
C GLY A 62 7.34 -0.79 1.82
N HIS A 63 7.38 -0.54 3.11
CA HIS A 63 8.34 0.39 3.72
C HIS A 63 8.93 -0.18 5.00
N TYR A 64 10.07 0.35 5.43
CA TYR A 64 10.60 0.09 6.76
C TYR A 64 11.24 1.35 7.32
N THR A 65 10.92 1.67 8.56
CA THR A 65 11.50 2.81 9.26
C THR A 65 12.42 2.32 10.36
N LYS A 66 13.69 2.73 10.31
CA LYS A 66 14.68 2.44 11.36
C LYS A 66 15.08 3.72 12.06
N GLN A 67 14.74 3.84 13.34
CA GLN A 67 15.25 4.89 14.20
C GLN A 67 16.57 4.44 14.83
N VAL A 68 17.66 5.17 14.59
CA VAL A 68 18.95 4.90 15.23
C VAL A 68 19.19 5.95 16.31
N THR A 69 19.56 5.51 17.52
CA THR A 69 19.86 6.40 18.64
C THR A 69 21.24 6.10 19.22
N LEU A 70 22.00 7.17 19.46
CA LEU A 70 22.91 7.26 20.61
C LEU A 70 23.15 8.72 21.03
N ILE A 71 23.16 9.71 20.11
CA ILE A 71 23.35 11.14 20.46
C ILE A 71 22.48 12.11 19.61
N LYS A 72 21.98 11.67 18.43
CA LYS A 72 20.98 12.39 17.61
C LYS A 72 19.96 11.39 17.08
N LYS A 73 18.65 11.67 17.21
CA LYS A 73 17.59 10.85 16.61
C LYS A 73 17.69 10.99 15.09
N LYS A 74 18.24 9.99 14.40
CA LYS A 74 18.21 9.89 12.94
C LYS A 74 17.22 8.79 12.56
N THR A 75 16.22 9.14 11.75
CA THR A 75 15.26 8.19 11.17
C THR A 75 15.69 7.89 9.74
N THR A 76 15.89 6.61 9.43
CA THR A 76 16.16 6.14 8.07
C THR A 76 14.91 5.43 7.54
N TYR A 77 14.46 5.84 6.36
CA TYR A 77 13.36 5.22 5.62
C TYR A 77 13.93 4.33 4.52
N TYR A 78 13.36 3.14 4.39
CA TYR A 78 13.68 2.18 3.34
C TYR A 78 12.39 1.86 2.58
N SER A 79 12.48 1.83 1.25
CA SER A 79 11.36 1.51 0.37
C SER A 79 11.63 0.21 -0.37
N TYR A 80 10.60 -0.64 -0.39
CA TYR A 80 10.67 -1.99 -0.91
C TYR A 80 9.45 -2.31 -1.76
N VAL A 81 9.62 -3.25 -2.69
CA VAL A 81 8.52 -3.91 -3.37
C VAL A 81 8.67 -5.41 -3.18
N ILE A 82 7.59 -6.06 -2.74
CA ILE A 82 7.48 -7.51 -2.72
C ILE A 82 6.81 -7.91 -4.03
N LEU A 83 7.56 -8.59 -4.90
CA LEU A 83 7.05 -9.18 -6.13
C LEU A 83 6.72 -10.65 -5.88
N PHE A 84 5.48 -11.04 -6.15
CA PHE A 84 5.05 -12.43 -6.12
C PHE A 84 4.67 -12.87 -7.53
N ASP A 85 5.35 -13.90 -8.03
CA ASP A 85 5.07 -14.50 -9.33
C ASP A 85 3.99 -15.58 -9.18
N LYS A 86 2.84 -15.37 -9.81
CA LYS A 86 1.69 -16.30 -9.73
C LYS A 86 1.98 -17.65 -10.39
N SER A 87 2.94 -17.71 -11.31
CA SER A 87 3.24 -18.92 -12.08
C SER A 87 4.24 -19.83 -11.39
N THR A 88 5.26 -19.25 -10.75
CA THR A 88 6.33 -20.00 -10.06
C THR A 88 6.15 -20.05 -8.54
N GLU A 89 5.21 -19.26 -8.01
CA GLU A 89 5.04 -19.02 -6.57
C GLU A 89 6.28 -18.41 -5.88
N GLU A 90 7.20 -17.83 -6.67
CA GLU A 90 8.44 -17.24 -6.18
C GLU A 90 8.20 -15.81 -5.68
N ILE A 91 8.89 -15.43 -4.60
CA ILE A 91 8.80 -14.08 -4.03
C ILE A 91 10.16 -13.40 -4.18
N GLU A 92 10.20 -12.33 -4.96
CA GLU A 92 11.37 -11.45 -5.09
C GLU A 92 11.19 -10.20 -4.22
N LEU A 93 12.26 -9.81 -3.53
CA LEU A 93 12.29 -8.55 -2.78
C LEU A 93 13.14 -7.54 -3.55
N ILE A 94 12.56 -6.39 -3.87
CA ILE A 94 13.26 -5.28 -4.53
C ILE A 94 13.37 -4.12 -3.55
N SER A 95 14.53 -3.50 -3.47
CA SER A 95 14.70 -2.19 -2.85
C SER A 95 14.67 -1.10 -3.90
N TYR A 96 14.14 0.07 -3.55
CA TYR A 96 14.16 1.21 -4.44
C TYR A 96 14.33 2.54 -3.69
N ASN A 97 14.75 3.57 -4.42
CA ASN A 97 14.84 4.94 -3.92
C ASN A 97 13.82 5.82 -4.66
N PRO A 98 12.80 6.36 -3.99
CA PRO A 98 11.75 7.15 -4.64
C PRO A 98 12.26 8.47 -5.24
N LYS A 99 13.41 8.98 -4.79
CA LYS A 99 13.98 10.26 -5.29
C LYS A 99 14.88 10.05 -6.50
N SER A 100 15.73 9.04 -6.49
CA SER A 100 16.63 8.75 -7.62
C SER A 100 15.98 7.85 -8.68
N GLY A 101 14.90 7.14 -8.33
CA GLY A 101 14.26 6.15 -9.19
C GLY A 101 15.09 4.87 -9.35
N GLU A 102 16.19 4.72 -8.61
CA GLU A 102 17.03 3.52 -8.65
C GLU A 102 16.31 2.34 -7.98
N ALA A 103 16.45 1.15 -8.55
CA ALA A 103 15.93 -0.10 -8.00
C ALA A 103 16.97 -1.21 -8.08
N ALA A 104 16.97 -2.10 -7.11
CA ALA A 104 17.85 -3.27 -7.06
C ALA A 104 17.13 -4.46 -6.44
N SER A 105 17.29 -5.63 -7.08
CA SER A 105 16.87 -6.91 -6.51
C SER A 105 17.72 -7.23 -5.28
N LEU A 106 17.06 -7.53 -4.17
CA LEU A 106 17.67 -8.00 -2.92
C LEU A 106 17.66 -9.53 -2.81
N GLY A 107 17.15 -10.21 -3.84
CA GLY A 107 17.12 -11.66 -3.95
C GLY A 107 15.73 -12.26 -3.92
N PHE A 108 15.72 -13.57 -4.13
CA PHE A 108 14.53 -14.41 -4.20
C PHE A 108 14.38 -15.23 -2.93
N TYR A 109 13.14 -15.38 -2.49
CA TYR A 109 12.75 -15.99 -1.23
C TYR A 109 11.61 -16.96 -1.45
N THR A 110 11.73 -18.14 -0.87
CA THR A 110 10.62 -19.08 -0.75
C THR A 110 9.70 -18.66 0.38
N LYS A 111 8.44 -19.12 0.35
CA LYS A 111 7.47 -18.89 1.44
C LYS A 111 8.01 -19.26 2.83
N ASN A 112 8.78 -20.33 2.95
CA ASN A 112 9.35 -20.78 4.24
C ASN A 112 10.45 -19.84 4.77
N GLN A 113 11.02 -18.99 3.92
CA GLN A 113 11.99 -17.97 4.30
C GLN A 113 11.33 -16.66 4.71
N ILE A 114 10.00 -16.56 4.65
CA ILE A 114 9.26 -15.34 4.96
C ILE A 114 8.28 -15.64 6.08
N GLU A 115 8.40 -14.88 7.16
CA GLU A 115 7.39 -14.86 8.22
C GLU A 115 6.51 -13.62 8.02
N ALA A 116 5.21 -13.83 7.83
CA ALA A 116 4.23 -12.76 7.68
C ALA A 116 3.42 -12.59 8.96
N VAL A 117 3.48 -11.40 9.56
CA VAL A 117 2.81 -11.06 10.81
C VAL A 117 1.75 -10.02 10.54
N ASP A 118 0.49 -10.36 10.80
CA ASP A 118 -0.62 -9.42 10.70
C ASP A 118 -0.57 -8.39 11.83
N ILE A 119 -0.74 -7.12 11.49
CA ILE A 119 -0.78 -6.01 12.45
C ILE A 119 -2.12 -5.31 12.29
N GLU A 120 -2.99 -5.55 13.27
CA GLU A 120 -4.28 -4.86 13.44
C GLU A 120 -5.20 -4.96 12.20
N GLY A 121 -5.01 -5.93 11.32
CA GLY A 121 -5.87 -6.18 10.16
C GLY A 121 -5.84 -5.08 9.09
N ILE A 122 -4.82 -4.20 9.11
CA ILE A 122 -4.59 -3.13 8.13
C ILE A 122 -3.18 -3.24 7.54
N ASN A 123 -2.22 -3.65 8.37
CA ASN A 123 -0.80 -3.73 8.02
C ASN A 123 -0.30 -5.18 8.08
N THR A 124 0.72 -5.50 7.30
CA THR A 124 1.43 -6.78 7.39
C THR A 124 2.92 -6.53 7.49
N ASN A 125 3.57 -7.16 8.46
CA ASN A 125 5.03 -7.19 8.54
C ASN A 125 5.55 -8.50 7.94
N TYR A 126 6.26 -8.41 6.82
CA TYR A 126 6.99 -9.51 6.21
C TYR A 126 8.45 -9.49 6.69
N LEU A 127 8.90 -10.60 7.28
CA LEU A 127 10.25 -10.79 7.79
C LEU A 127 10.98 -11.79 6.89
N PHE A 128 11.90 -11.29 6.07
CA PHE A 128 12.68 -12.09 5.14
C PHE A 128 13.92 -12.64 5.83
N LYS A 129 14.07 -13.96 5.82
CA LYS A 129 15.10 -14.71 6.55
C LYS A 129 16.10 -15.38 5.63
N GLU A 130 17.35 -15.34 6.02
CA GLU A 130 18.44 -16.09 5.41
C GLU A 130 19.23 -16.78 6.52
N ALA A 131 19.43 -18.10 6.42
CA ALA A 131 20.07 -18.91 7.47
C ALA A 131 19.50 -18.64 8.89
N ASN A 132 18.15 -18.59 9.01
CA ASN A 132 17.39 -18.29 10.22
C ASN A 132 17.60 -16.89 10.83
N LYS A 133 18.32 -15.98 10.16
CA LYS A 133 18.47 -14.59 10.58
C LYS A 133 17.57 -13.69 9.74
N ILE A 134 16.87 -12.77 10.39
CA ILE A 134 16.07 -11.74 9.71
C ILE A 134 17.04 -10.79 9.00
N ARG A 135 16.98 -10.75 7.67
CA ARG A 135 17.76 -9.84 6.83
C ARG A 135 17.00 -8.56 6.56
N TYR A 136 15.73 -8.69 6.19
CA TYR A 136 14.87 -7.57 5.82
C TYR A 136 13.55 -7.64 6.56
N ARG A 137 13.01 -6.45 6.83
CA ARG A 137 11.70 -6.23 7.41
C ARG A 137 10.97 -5.32 6.44
N VAL A 138 9.76 -5.70 6.03
CA VAL A 138 8.95 -4.92 5.11
C VAL A 138 7.56 -4.80 5.68
N GLN A 139 7.09 -3.59 5.88
CA GLN A 139 5.73 -3.30 6.31
C GLN A 139 4.92 -2.93 5.08
N THR A 140 3.84 -3.65 4.80
CA THR A 140 2.90 -3.31 3.74
C THR A 140 1.58 -2.86 4.36
N GLN A 141 0.88 -1.99 3.63
CA GLN A 141 -0.42 -1.44 4.05
C GLN A 141 -1.38 -1.60 2.88
N GLY A 142 -2.55 -2.18 3.12
CA GLY A 142 -3.55 -2.35 2.06
C GLY A 142 -4.28 -1.05 1.75
N VAL A 143 -4.64 -0.30 2.78
CA VAL A 143 -5.34 0.98 2.68
C VAL A 143 -4.33 2.10 2.90
N ASP A 144 -4.42 3.15 2.09
CA ASP A 144 -3.65 4.37 2.29
C ASP A 144 -4.09 5.05 3.61
N ILE A 145 -3.18 5.09 4.58
CA ILE A 145 -3.37 5.81 5.85
C ILE A 145 -2.59 7.10 5.72
N THR A 146 -3.24 8.24 5.95
CA THR A 146 -2.65 9.58 5.82
C THR A 146 -1.50 9.78 6.80
N TYR A 147 -0.32 9.31 6.43
CA TYR A 147 0.94 9.59 7.09
C TYR A 147 1.81 10.37 6.12
N GLU A 148 1.85 11.69 6.29
CA GLU A 148 2.79 12.53 5.56
C GLU A 148 4.21 12.17 5.99
N ASN A 149 4.86 11.29 5.22
CA ASN A 149 6.30 11.25 5.14
C ASN A 149 6.72 11.42 3.68
N ASP A 150 7.64 12.34 3.42
CA ASP A 150 8.12 12.67 2.06
C ASP A 150 8.96 11.56 1.40
N TYR A 151 9.02 10.38 2.02
CA TYR A 151 9.99 9.34 1.69
C TYR A 151 9.33 8.02 1.30
N GLY A 152 8.01 7.93 1.33
CA GLY A 152 7.23 6.78 0.85
C GLY A 152 6.28 7.19 -0.25
N ILE A 153 6.07 6.30 -1.22
CA ILE A 153 4.95 6.39 -2.16
C ILE A 153 3.82 5.58 -1.53
N HIS A 154 2.65 6.19 -1.30
CA HIS A 154 1.51 5.55 -0.65
C HIS A 154 0.31 5.60 -1.61
N TYR A 155 -0.36 4.46 -1.78
CA TYR A 155 -1.56 4.34 -2.61
C TYR A 155 -2.37 3.13 -2.12
N SER A 156 -3.66 3.10 -2.44
CA SER A 156 -4.50 1.94 -2.12
C SER A 156 -4.07 0.71 -2.93
N GLN A 157 -3.78 -0.39 -2.23
CA GLN A 157 -3.30 -1.66 -2.81
C GLN A 157 -3.92 -2.87 -2.09
N VAL A 158 -5.18 -2.75 -1.65
CA VAL A 158 -5.89 -3.77 -0.87
C VAL A 158 -5.94 -5.12 -1.59
N ASP A 159 -6.27 -5.13 -2.89
CA ASP A 159 -6.40 -6.37 -3.66
C ASP A 159 -5.05 -7.08 -3.85
N ASP A 160 -3.99 -6.32 -4.11
CA ASP A 160 -2.62 -6.84 -4.26
C ASP A 160 -2.10 -7.37 -2.91
N CYS A 161 -2.34 -6.62 -1.83
CA CYS A 161 -2.06 -7.07 -0.47
C CYS A 161 -2.81 -8.35 -0.11
N ASN A 162 -4.11 -8.46 -0.44
CA ASN A 162 -4.92 -9.64 -0.15
C ASN A 162 -4.45 -10.88 -0.92
N GLN A 163 -4.06 -10.72 -2.18
CA GLN A 163 -3.49 -11.82 -2.96
C GLN A 163 -2.16 -12.32 -2.38
N LEU A 164 -1.28 -11.41 -1.94
CA LEU A 164 -0.04 -11.78 -1.25
C LEU A 164 -0.32 -12.44 0.12
N ARG A 165 -1.22 -11.84 0.92
CA ARG A 165 -1.62 -12.34 2.25
C ARG A 165 -2.20 -13.75 2.19
N ALA A 166 -2.94 -14.08 1.13
CA ALA A 166 -3.46 -15.43 0.90
C ALA A 166 -2.34 -16.48 0.82
N GLN A 167 -1.17 -16.13 0.28
CA GLN A 167 0.00 -17.03 0.25
C GLN A 167 0.50 -17.38 1.64
N PHE A 168 0.21 -16.55 2.65
CA PHE A 168 0.62 -16.75 4.03
C PHE A 168 -0.54 -17.17 4.96
N ASN A 169 -1.70 -17.53 4.39
CA ASN A 169 -2.91 -17.89 5.14
C ASN A 169 -3.36 -16.78 6.11
N LEU A 170 -3.13 -15.51 5.78
CA LEU A 170 -3.56 -14.38 6.58
C LEU A 170 -5.00 -13.97 6.21
N LYS A 171 -5.70 -13.36 7.17
CA LYS A 171 -7.06 -12.84 6.96
C LYS A 171 -7.06 -11.76 5.86
N THR A 172 -8.15 -11.64 5.11
CA THR A 172 -8.30 -10.53 4.16
C THR A 172 -8.44 -9.19 4.88
N LEU A 173 -7.79 -8.16 4.32
CA LEU A 173 -7.98 -6.77 4.69
C LEU A 173 -9.36 -6.30 4.21
N SER A 174 -9.99 -5.43 5.00
CA SER A 174 -11.29 -4.82 4.66
C SER A 174 -11.05 -3.48 3.94
N ASN A 175 -11.93 -3.15 2.99
CA ASN A 175 -11.97 -1.84 2.34
C ASN A 175 -12.62 -0.77 3.24
#